data_AF-A0A7Y8LEQ6-F1
#
_entry.id   AF-A0A7Y8LEQ6-F1
#
_cell.length_a   1.000
_cell.length_b   1.000
_cell.length_c   1.000
_cell.angle_alpha   90.00
_cell.angle_beta   90.00
_cell.angle_gamma   90.00
#
_symmetry.space_group_name_H-M   'P 1'
#
loop_
_entity.id
_entity.type
_entity.pdbx_description
1 polymer ?
#
loop_
_entity_poly.entity_id
_entity_poly.type
_entity_poly.pdbx_seq_one_letter_code
_entity_poly.pdbx_strand_id
1 'polypeptide(L)'
;MDNRNYSDNSPEENFDISEEEKAYIKKMLERLLELGFAAVYGDEDNSEEPVIFDHEDRKHICKAVCCSFIFALTKKEVEKGIIKWNPKRPYFIAHDEDGYCPHLNRQNLLCEIWNDRPERCRKYDCRKDPNVWLDWDKKIINAEVFSHLPQKT
;
A
#
# COMPACT_ATOMS: atom_id res chain seq x y z
N MET A 1 36.01 17.19 13.99
CA MET A 1 35.47 16.30 12.94
C MET A 1 35.68 14.91 13.48
N ASP A 2 34.72 14.42 14.26
CA ASP A 2 34.90 13.23 15.09
C ASP A 2 34.26 12.03 14.40
N ASN A 3 35.12 11.25 13.76
CA ASN A 3 34.82 10.00 13.11
C ASN A 3 34.59 8.93 14.20
N ARG A 4 33.33 8.78 14.64
CA ARG A 4 32.95 7.66 15.53
C ARG A 4 32.75 6.40 14.70
N ASN A 5 33.81 5.59 14.64
CA ASN A 5 33.74 4.19 14.21
C ASN A 5 32.73 3.46 15.10
N TYR A 6 31.59 3.08 14.53
CA TYR A 6 30.63 2.18 15.17
C TYR A 6 31.14 0.75 14.94
N SER A 7 31.95 0.24 15.87
CA SER A 7 32.29 -1.18 15.88
C SER A 7 31.07 -1.95 16.35
N ASP A 8 30.41 -2.63 15.42
CA ASP A 8 29.33 -3.57 15.70
C ASP A 8 29.92 -4.77 16.45
N ASN A 9 29.80 -4.77 17.77
CA ASN A 9 30.17 -5.87 18.66
C ASN A 9 28.89 -6.59 19.11
N SER A 10 28.05 -7.04 18.16
CA SER A 10 27.07 -8.07 18.45
C SER A 10 27.77 -9.43 18.44
N PRO A 11 27.68 -10.26 19.48
CA PRO A 11 28.14 -11.64 19.42
C PRO A 11 27.37 -12.35 18.29
N GLU A 12 28.07 -12.83 17.26
CA GLU A 12 27.49 -13.80 16.33
C GLU A 12 27.27 -15.11 17.09
N GLU A 13 26.15 -15.20 17.82
CA GLU A 13 25.67 -16.46 18.36
C GLU A 13 25.30 -17.36 17.17
N ASN A 14 26.17 -18.32 16.87
CA ASN A 14 25.86 -19.42 15.96
C ASN A 14 24.75 -20.27 16.58
N PHE A 15 23.50 -19.95 16.26
CA PHE A 15 22.38 -20.84 16.51
C PHE A 15 22.50 -22.03 15.55
N ASP A 16 22.93 -23.19 16.07
CA ASP A 16 22.95 -24.45 15.34
C ASP A 16 21.51 -24.98 15.25
N ILE A 17 20.78 -24.51 14.25
CA ILE A 17 19.37 -24.88 14.01
C ILE A 17 19.36 -26.15 13.15
N SER A 18 18.69 -27.20 13.62
CA SER A 18 18.53 -28.44 12.86
C SER A 18 17.72 -28.23 11.57
N GLU A 19 17.86 -29.13 10.60
CA GLU A 19 17.11 -29.05 9.34
C GLU A 19 15.58 -29.14 9.56
N GLU A 20 15.14 -29.85 10.60
CA GLU A 20 13.72 -29.94 10.96
C GLU A 20 13.20 -28.60 11.51
N GLU A 21 13.98 -27.93 12.36
CA GLU A 21 13.64 -26.60 12.89
C GLU A 21 13.65 -25.53 11.78
N LYS A 22 14.59 -25.58 10.84
CA LYS A 22 14.60 -24.71 9.66
C LYS A 22 13.36 -24.89 8.80
N ALA A 23 12.95 -26.15 8.55
CA ALA A 23 11.74 -26.45 7.79
C ALA A 23 10.47 -25.93 8.50
N TYR A 24 10.41 -26.06 9.82
CA TYR A 24 9.33 -25.53 10.64
C TYR A 24 9.27 -24.00 10.59
N ILE A 25 10.41 -23.32 10.80
CA ILE A 25 10.50 -21.85 10.74
C ILE A 25 10.12 -21.35 9.36
N LYS A 26 10.58 -22.02 8.29
CA LYS A 26 10.21 -21.68 6.91
C LYS A 26 8.70 -21.77 6.69
N LYS A 27 8.08 -22.88 7.08
CA LYS A 27 6.63 -23.08 6.93
C LYS A 27 5.82 -22.08 7.78
N MET A 28 6.33 -21.73 8.96
CA MET A 28 5.73 -20.69 9.81
C MET A 28 5.85 -19.31 9.17
N LEU A 29 7.02 -18.95 8.61
CA LEU A 29 7.22 -17.70 7.88
C LEU A 29 6.35 -17.62 6.63
N GLU A 30 6.27 -18.68 5.84
CA GLU A 30 5.36 -18.79 4.69
C GLU A 30 3.92 -18.54 5.13
N ARG A 31 3.47 -19.16 6.23
CA ARG A 31 2.13 -18.93 6.77
C ARG A 31 1.93 -17.51 7.30
N LEU A 32 2.95 -16.90 7.92
CA LEU A 32 2.90 -15.51 8.38
C LEU A 32 2.84 -14.53 7.20
N LEU A 33 3.54 -14.83 6.10
CA LEU A 33 3.46 -14.08 4.84
C LEU A 33 2.07 -14.21 4.21
N GLU A 34 1.55 -15.44 4.09
CA GLU A 34 0.20 -15.73 3.58
C GLU A 34 -0.89 -15.01 4.39
N LEU A 35 -0.75 -14.99 5.71
CA LEU A 35 -1.67 -14.29 6.62
C LEU A 35 -1.42 -12.78 6.68
N GLY A 36 -0.40 -12.25 6.00
CA GLY A 36 -0.07 -10.82 5.96
C GLY A 36 0.55 -10.26 7.24
N PHE A 37 1.02 -11.12 8.15
CA PHE A 37 1.74 -10.75 9.37
C PHE A 37 3.22 -10.40 9.14
N ALA A 38 3.78 -10.79 8.00
CA ALA A 38 5.16 -10.46 7.60
C ALA A 38 5.26 -9.25 6.65
N ALA A 39 4.30 -8.31 6.74
CA ALA A 39 4.50 -6.99 6.16
C ALA A 39 5.58 -6.27 6.97
N VAL A 40 6.77 -6.12 6.39
CA VAL A 40 7.80 -5.25 6.94
C VAL A 40 7.28 -3.81 6.84
N TYR A 41 6.80 -3.28 7.96
CA TYR A 41 6.48 -1.86 8.09
C TYR A 41 7.78 -1.09 8.25
N GLY A 42 8.40 -0.74 7.11
CA GLY A 42 9.50 0.22 7.08
C GLY A 42 8.95 1.64 7.11
N ASP A 43 9.69 2.57 7.72
CA ASP A 43 9.52 3.98 7.41
C ASP A 43 9.68 4.14 5.89
N GLU A 44 8.71 4.77 5.24
CA GLU A 44 8.81 5.01 3.80
C GLU A 44 9.98 5.96 3.53
N ASP A 45 10.71 5.71 2.44
CA ASP A 45 11.75 6.62 2.00
C ASP A 45 11.10 7.95 1.63
N ASN A 46 11.41 8.98 2.42
CA ASN A 46 10.89 10.34 2.25
C ASN A 46 11.59 11.09 1.11
N SER A 47 12.46 10.44 0.34
CA SER A 47 13.15 11.03 -0.81
C SER A 47 12.24 11.32 -2.01
N GLU A 48 11.11 10.60 -2.13
CA GLU A 48 10.17 10.78 -3.23
C GLU A 48 9.15 11.87 -2.94
N GLU A 49 9.04 12.85 -3.85
CA GLU A 49 8.06 13.92 -3.74
C GLU A 49 6.62 13.45 -4.00
N PRO A 50 5.61 14.07 -3.34
CA PRO A 50 4.21 13.82 -3.63
C PRO A 50 3.87 14.09 -5.09
N VAL A 51 3.07 13.21 -5.67
CA VAL A 51 2.58 13.36 -7.03
C VAL A 51 1.27 14.15 -7.01
N ILE A 52 1.32 15.37 -7.54
CA ILE A 52 0.17 16.26 -7.66
C ILE A 52 -0.07 16.57 -9.13
N PHE A 53 -1.22 16.15 -9.64
CA PHE A 53 -1.67 16.46 -10.99
C PHE A 53 -3.20 16.53 -11.02
N ASP A 54 -3.73 17.34 -11.94
CA ASP A 54 -5.14 17.32 -12.24
C ASP A 54 -5.47 16.08 -13.06
N HIS A 55 -6.52 15.37 -12.68
CA HIS A 55 -6.99 14.21 -13.42
C HIS A 55 -7.73 14.62 -14.71
N GLU A 56 -7.94 15.92 -14.97
CA GLU A 56 -8.48 16.47 -16.23
C GLU A 56 -9.76 15.71 -16.64
N ASP A 57 -10.71 15.65 -15.71
CA ASP A 57 -11.96 14.90 -15.79
C ASP A 57 -11.86 13.38 -15.91
N ARG A 58 -10.69 12.76 -16.07
CA ARG A 58 -10.52 11.29 -16.27
C ARG A 58 -11.09 10.41 -15.15
N LYS A 59 -11.47 10.99 -14.01
CA LYS A 59 -12.17 10.28 -12.91
C LYS A 59 -13.44 9.57 -13.38
N HIS A 60 -14.16 10.09 -14.38
CA HIS A 60 -15.31 9.38 -14.94
C HIS A 60 -14.94 8.14 -15.75
N ILE A 61 -13.69 8.01 -16.20
CA ILE A 61 -13.16 6.84 -16.91
C ILE A 61 -12.57 5.86 -15.91
N CYS A 62 -11.62 6.33 -15.08
CA CYS A 62 -10.94 5.47 -14.13
C CYS A 62 -11.74 5.16 -12.87
N LYS A 63 -12.87 5.84 -12.65
CA LYS A 63 -13.75 5.64 -11.48
C LYS A 63 -12.99 5.68 -10.15
N ALA A 64 -11.95 6.52 -10.07
CA ALA A 64 -11.04 6.60 -8.93
C ALA A 64 -10.45 5.23 -8.51
N VAL A 65 -10.12 4.35 -9.46
CA VAL A 65 -9.65 2.98 -9.19
C VAL A 65 -8.46 2.89 -8.24
N CYS A 66 -7.62 3.92 -8.15
CA CYS A 66 -6.54 3.97 -7.15
C CYS A 66 -7.03 3.86 -5.71
N CYS A 67 -8.27 4.27 -5.42
CA CYS A 67 -8.92 4.11 -4.12
C CYS A 67 -9.36 2.66 -3.84
N SER A 68 -9.17 1.71 -4.76
CA SER A 68 -9.45 0.28 -4.55
C SER A 68 -8.19 -0.56 -4.37
N PHE A 69 -7.02 0.08 -4.42
CA PHE A 69 -5.75 -0.61 -4.28
C PHE A 69 -5.38 -0.84 -2.82
N ILE A 70 -4.71 -1.95 -2.59
CA ILE A 70 -4.25 -2.34 -1.26
C ILE A 70 -2.88 -1.70 -1.01
N PHE A 71 -2.84 -0.76 -0.08
CA PHE A 71 -1.60 -0.16 0.40
C PHE A 71 -1.40 -0.46 1.89
N ALA A 72 -0.14 -0.67 2.27
CA ALA A 72 0.28 -0.66 3.67
C ALA A 72 0.34 0.79 4.17
N LEU A 73 0.02 0.97 5.44
CA LEU A 73 0.05 2.21 6.19
C LEU A 73 1.26 2.16 7.13
N THR A 74 1.87 3.31 7.36
CA THR A 74 2.90 3.44 8.38
C THR A 74 2.27 3.42 9.78
N LYS A 75 3.08 3.16 10.80
CA LYS A 75 2.63 3.24 12.19
C LYS A 75 2.10 4.64 12.54
N LYS A 76 2.80 5.69 12.08
CA LYS A 76 2.42 7.10 12.29
C LYS A 76 1.06 7.42 11.69
N GLU A 77 0.76 6.89 10.51
CA GLU A 77 -0.54 7.07 9.84
C GLU A 77 -1.70 6.41 10.60
N VAL A 78 -1.46 5.19 11.11
CA VAL A 78 -2.44 4.49 11.95
C VAL A 78 -2.64 5.23 13.27
N GLU A 79 -1.56 5.67 13.94
CA GLU A 79 -1.60 6.43 15.19
C GLU A 79 -2.32 7.78 15.04
N LYS A 80 -2.21 8.45 13.88
CA LYS A 80 -2.93 9.70 13.58
C LYS A 80 -4.45 9.53 13.62
N GLY A 81 -4.96 8.30 13.40
CA GLY A 81 -6.37 7.95 13.56
C GLY A 81 -7.32 8.49 12.49
N ILE A 82 -6.82 9.15 11.45
CA ILE A 82 -7.63 9.69 10.33
C ILE A 82 -7.93 8.58 9.30
N ILE A 83 -6.91 7.80 8.94
CA ILE A 83 -7.02 6.76 7.91
C ILE A 83 -7.68 5.52 8.52
N LYS A 84 -8.72 5.00 7.86
CA LYS A 84 -9.39 3.76 8.27
C LYS A 84 -8.55 2.59 7.78
N TRP A 85 -8.18 1.71 8.70
CA TRP A 85 -7.38 0.52 8.42
C TRP A 85 -8.19 -0.75 8.63
N ASN A 86 -7.77 -1.84 7.97
CA ASN A 86 -8.50 -3.10 7.95
C ASN A 86 -8.34 -3.85 9.28
N PRO A 87 -9.42 -4.06 10.08
CA PRO A 87 -9.31 -4.71 11.39
C PRO A 87 -8.82 -6.16 11.32
N LYS A 88 -9.02 -6.85 10.20
CA LYS A 88 -8.55 -8.22 9.96
C LYS A 88 -7.10 -8.27 9.47
N ARG A 89 -6.61 -7.16 8.90
CA ARG A 89 -5.24 -7.01 8.38
C ARG A 89 -4.70 -5.65 8.83
N PRO A 90 -4.24 -5.54 10.09
CA PRO A 90 -3.73 -4.28 10.65
C PRO A 90 -2.73 -3.61 9.70
N TYR A 91 -2.73 -2.27 9.71
CA TYR A 91 -1.90 -1.44 8.85
C TYR A 91 -2.16 -1.56 7.33
N PHE A 92 -3.16 -2.29 6.87
CA PHE A 92 -3.65 -2.13 5.49
C PHE A 92 -4.81 -1.14 5.47
N ILE A 93 -4.90 -0.32 4.42
CA ILE A 93 -6.07 0.54 4.24
C ILE A 93 -7.36 -0.30 4.18
N ALA A 94 -8.42 0.19 4.82
CA ALA A 94 -9.73 -0.45 4.78
C ALA A 94 -10.40 -0.25 3.41
N HIS A 95 -11.30 -1.17 3.06
CA HIS A 95 -12.20 -1.05 1.92
C HIS A 95 -13.61 -1.42 2.37
N ASP A 96 -14.61 -0.74 1.81
CA ASP A 96 -16.02 -1.07 1.99
C ASP A 96 -16.40 -2.30 1.15
N GLU A 97 -17.67 -2.71 1.23
CA GLU A 97 -18.20 -3.88 0.50
C GLU A 97 -18.06 -3.77 -1.02
N ASP A 98 -17.97 -2.55 -1.56
CA ASP A 98 -17.76 -2.29 -2.98
C ASP A 98 -16.29 -2.35 -3.42
N GLY A 99 -15.37 -2.66 -2.49
CA GLY A 99 -13.95 -2.78 -2.77
C GLY A 99 -13.19 -1.45 -2.84
N TYR A 100 -13.82 -0.32 -2.50
CA TYR A 100 -13.18 0.99 -2.48
C TYR A 100 -12.91 1.48 -1.05
N CYS A 101 -11.90 2.34 -0.92
CA CYS A 101 -11.54 3.00 0.32
C CYS A 101 -12.74 3.79 0.86
N PRO A 102 -13.01 3.74 2.18
CA PRO A 102 -14.13 4.44 2.80
C PRO A 102 -14.03 5.97 2.69
N HIS A 103 -12.85 6.49 2.39
CA HIS A 103 -12.62 7.94 2.23
C HIS A 103 -12.88 8.46 0.82
N LEU A 104 -13.30 7.60 -0.13
CA LEU A 104 -13.70 8.04 -1.46
C LEU A 104 -15.17 8.48 -1.45
N ASN A 105 -15.44 9.73 -1.79
CA ASN A 105 -16.80 10.17 -2.03
C ASN A 105 -17.31 9.59 -3.35
N ARG A 106 -18.28 8.67 -3.28
CA ARG A 106 -18.80 7.96 -4.47
C ARG A 106 -19.56 8.86 -5.45
N GLN A 107 -20.05 10.02 -5.01
CA GLN A 107 -20.84 10.93 -5.86
C GLN A 107 -19.94 11.75 -6.79
N ASN A 108 -18.84 12.27 -6.28
CA ASN A 108 -17.94 13.16 -7.02
C ASN A 108 -16.56 12.55 -7.33
N LEU A 109 -16.29 11.34 -6.83
CA LEU A 109 -15.04 10.60 -6.99
C LEU A 109 -13.81 11.35 -6.44
N LEU A 110 -14.01 12.12 -5.37
CA LEU A 110 -12.95 12.84 -4.66
C LEU A 110 -12.58 12.13 -3.35
N CYS A 111 -11.31 12.19 -2.99
CA CYS A 111 -10.83 11.72 -1.69
C CYS A 111 -11.14 12.78 -0.63
N GLU A 112 -11.90 12.39 0.40
CA GLU A 112 -12.32 13.29 1.49
C GLU A 112 -11.19 13.61 2.46
N ILE A 113 -10.13 12.80 2.46
CA ILE A 113 -8.91 13.00 3.27
C ILE A 113 -7.72 13.46 2.43
N TRP A 114 -7.92 14.23 1.36
CA TRP A 114 -6.88 14.56 0.37
C TRP A 114 -5.51 14.97 0.96
N ASN A 115 -5.53 15.82 1.99
CA ASN A 115 -4.32 16.31 2.68
C ASN A 115 -3.71 15.28 3.64
N ASP A 116 -4.53 14.37 4.15
CA ASP A 116 -4.18 13.32 5.10
C ASP A 116 -4.05 11.94 4.45
N ARG A 117 -4.01 11.88 3.10
CA ARG A 117 -3.81 10.64 2.36
C ARG A 117 -2.56 9.92 2.86
N PRO A 118 -2.57 8.57 2.85
CA PRO A 118 -1.35 7.81 3.11
C PRO A 118 -0.21 8.24 2.18
N GLU A 119 1.02 8.13 2.63
CA GLU A 119 2.23 8.51 1.91
C GLU A 119 2.33 7.79 0.57
N ARG A 120 2.13 6.46 0.55
CA ARG A 120 1.94 5.67 -0.69
C ARG A 120 0.88 6.24 -1.61
N CYS A 121 -0.29 6.62 -1.09
CA CYS A 121 -1.35 7.20 -1.91
C CYS A 121 -1.00 8.58 -2.47
N ARG A 122 -0.14 9.35 -1.78
CA ARG A 122 0.37 10.64 -2.26
C ARG A 122 1.44 10.50 -3.34
N LYS A 123 2.28 9.47 -3.26
CA LYS A 123 3.37 9.20 -4.21
C LYS A 123 2.90 8.44 -5.46
N TYR A 124 1.75 7.77 -5.40
CA TYR A 124 1.24 6.99 -6.51
C TYR A 124 0.86 7.86 -7.74
N ASP A 125 1.50 7.60 -8.88
CA ASP A 125 1.24 8.23 -10.17
C ASP A 125 0.59 7.24 -11.15
N CYS A 126 -0.73 7.28 -11.28
CA CYS A 126 -1.45 6.35 -12.16
C CYS A 126 -1.06 6.49 -13.63
N ARG A 127 -0.52 7.64 -14.07
CA ARG A 127 -0.10 7.89 -15.45
C ARG A 127 1.06 6.98 -15.87
N LYS A 128 1.82 6.51 -14.89
CA LYS A 128 2.98 5.61 -15.06
C LYS A 128 2.62 4.14 -14.80
N ASP A 129 1.36 3.86 -14.46
CA ASP A 129 0.91 2.50 -14.16
C ASP A 129 0.22 1.85 -15.37
N PRO A 130 0.90 0.90 -16.06
CA PRO A 130 0.34 0.22 -17.22
C PRO A 130 -0.84 -0.70 -16.87
N ASN A 131 -1.03 -1.02 -15.59
CA ASN A 131 -2.21 -1.76 -15.14
C ASN A 131 -3.45 -0.87 -15.11
N VAL A 132 -3.28 0.46 -15.07
CA VAL A 132 -4.38 1.43 -15.10
C VAL A 132 -4.58 2.00 -16.49
N TRP A 133 -3.55 2.59 -17.10
CA TRP A 133 -3.68 3.25 -18.40
C TRP A 133 -2.80 2.56 -19.43
N LEU A 134 -3.43 2.12 -20.54
CA LEU A 134 -2.69 1.66 -21.72
C LEU A 134 -2.14 2.84 -22.51
N ASP A 135 -2.84 3.97 -22.49
CA ASP A 135 -2.40 5.24 -23.08
C ASP A 135 -3.06 6.40 -22.32
N TRP A 136 -2.28 7.12 -21.51
CA TRP A 136 -2.77 8.24 -20.68
C TRP A 136 -3.25 9.44 -21.52
N ASP A 137 -2.52 9.77 -22.59
CA ASP A 137 -2.78 10.93 -23.43
C ASP A 137 -4.06 10.70 -24.25
N LYS A 138 -4.25 9.49 -24.78
CA LYS A 138 -5.46 9.09 -25.51
C LYS A 138 -6.62 8.66 -24.60
N LYS A 139 -6.46 8.71 -23.28
CA LYS A 139 -7.48 8.30 -22.28
C LYS A 139 -7.92 6.83 -22.44
N ILE A 140 -7.01 5.96 -22.85
CA ILE A 140 -7.27 4.52 -23.02
C ILE A 140 -6.93 3.81 -21.70
N ILE A 141 -7.98 3.43 -20.97
CA ILE A 141 -7.86 2.66 -19.73
C ILE A 141 -7.67 1.17 -20.02
N ASN A 142 -6.91 0.47 -19.17
CA ASN A 142 -6.86 -0.98 -19.20
C ASN A 142 -8.20 -1.55 -18.71
N ALA A 143 -8.87 -2.36 -19.52
CA ALA A 143 -10.18 -2.94 -19.18
C ALA A 143 -10.13 -3.85 -17.94
N GLU A 144 -8.99 -4.52 -17.71
CA GLU A 144 -8.80 -5.44 -16.59
C GLU A 144 -8.53 -4.71 -15.26
N VAL A 145 -8.39 -3.38 -15.26
CA VAL A 145 -8.09 -2.60 -14.05
C VAL A 145 -9.18 -2.72 -12.97
N PHE A 146 -10.38 -3.17 -13.34
CA PHE A 146 -11.50 -3.35 -12.42
C PHE A 146 -11.72 -4.81 -12.01
N SER A 147 -10.91 -5.75 -12.51
CA SER A 147 -11.12 -7.19 -12.31
C SER A 147 -11.03 -7.63 -10.84
N HIS A 148 -10.32 -6.88 -9.99
CA HIS A 148 -10.21 -7.14 -8.55
C HIS A 148 -11.39 -6.61 -7.74
N LEU A 149 -12.27 -5.79 -8.34
CA LEU A 149 -13.42 -5.26 -7.64
C LEU A 149 -14.52 -6.33 -7.50
N PRO A 150 -15.28 -6.31 -6.39
CA PRO A 150 -16.44 -7.17 -6.23
C PRO A 150 -17.42 -6.99 -7.39
N GLN A 151 -17.84 -8.11 -7.99
CA GLN A 151 -18.87 -8.09 -9.01
C GLN A 151 -20.22 -7.75 -8.37
N LYS A 152 -20.90 -6.73 -8.89
CA LYS A 152 -22.26 -6.40 -8.44
C LYS A 152 -23.16 -7.61 -8.70
N THR A 153 -23.73 -8.14 -7.63
CA THR A 153 -24.73 -9.21 -7.70
C THR A 153 -26.06 -8.66 -8.21
#